data_AF-A0AAV4JLM8-F1
#
_entry.id   AF-A0AAV4JLM8-F1
#
_cell.length_a   1.000
_cell.length_b   1.000
_cell.length_c   1.000
_cell.angle_alpha   90.00
_cell.angle_beta   90.00
_cell.angle_gamma   90.00
#
_symmetry.space_group_name_H-M   'P 1'
#
loop_
_entity.id
_entity.type
_entity.pdbx_description
1 polymer ?
#
loop_
_entity_poly.entity_id
_entity_poly.type
_entity_poly.pdbx_seq_one_letter_code
_entity_poly.pdbx_strand_id
1 'polypeptide(L)'
;MQPGPIYFLKTRKCGIFGVNCEAIPQQINFLVDEGVTSGKGSSSVISYLHFFSEHFGFGEQHVELHCDNCAGQNKNQYLLQYLAWRTMTGLHTDVDLHFMLLGHTKFSPDWCFGL
;
A
#
# COMPACT_ATOMS: atom_id res chain seq x y z
N MET A 1 -4.95 37.43 9.13
CA MET A 1 -3.78 36.53 9.36
C MET A 1 -4.35 35.12 9.54
N GLN A 2 -3.93 34.12 8.75
CA GLN A 2 -4.38 32.74 8.97
C GLN A 2 -3.90 32.30 10.37
N PRO A 3 -4.71 31.63 11.22
CA PRO A 3 -4.30 31.28 12.58
C PRO A 3 -3.22 30.19 12.64
N GLY A 4 -3.09 29.36 11.59
CA GLY A 4 -2.19 28.20 11.58
C GLY A 4 -0.73 28.47 11.98
N PRO A 5 -0.06 29.51 11.47
CA PRO A 5 1.32 29.84 11.82
C PRO A 5 1.51 30.31 13.28
N ILE A 6 0.43 30.63 14.00
CA ILE A 6 0.49 31.06 15.42
C ILE A 6 0.61 29.84 16.35
N TYR A 7 0.03 28.70 15.95
CA TYR A 7 -0.04 27.49 16.78
C TYR A 7 0.91 26.38 16.35
N PHE A 8 1.36 26.37 15.08
CA PHE A 8 2.21 25.32 14.55
C PHE A 8 3.57 25.89 14.09
N LEU A 9 4.63 25.54 14.82
CA LEU A 9 6.00 25.93 14.47
C LEU A 9 6.49 25.23 13.18
N LYS A 10 6.12 23.96 12.99
CA LYS A 10 6.43 23.17 11.79
C LYS A 10 5.44 22.02 11.64
N THR A 11 5.03 21.72 10.41
CA THR A 11 4.22 20.53 10.08
C THR A 11 5.09 19.27 10.16
N ARG A 12 4.60 18.22 10.83
CA ARG A 12 5.21 16.89 10.81
C ARG A 12 4.78 16.16 9.54
N LYS A 13 5.72 15.66 8.75
CA LYS A 13 5.39 14.86 7.56
C LYS A 13 5.20 13.41 7.98
N CYS A 14 4.15 12.78 7.46
CA CYS A 14 3.96 11.34 7.61
C CYS A 14 3.69 10.74 6.22
N GLY A 15 4.23 9.55 5.98
CA GLY A 15 3.80 8.69 4.89
C GLY A 15 2.55 7.90 5.30
N ILE A 16 1.71 7.62 4.32
CA ILE A 16 0.57 6.72 4.47
C ILE A 16 0.58 5.71 3.31
N PHE A 17 0.28 4.47 3.62
CA PHE A 17 0.02 3.41 2.64
C PHE A 17 -1.21 2.63 3.10
N GLY A 18 -2.16 2.38 2.20
CA GLY A 18 -3.40 1.69 2.51
C GLY A 18 -3.50 0.37 1.77
N VAL A 19 -3.95 -0.67 2.47
CA VAL A 19 -4.41 -1.92 1.86
C VAL A 19 -5.89 -2.07 2.17
N ASN A 20 -6.72 -1.97 1.13
CA ASN A 20 -8.15 -2.19 1.25
C ASN A 20 -8.46 -3.68 1.04
N CYS A 21 -9.09 -4.32 2.01
CA CYS A 21 -9.63 -5.66 1.84
C CYS A 21 -11.05 -5.52 1.30
N GLU A 22 -11.39 -6.07 0.13
CA GLU A 22 -12.78 -5.99 -0.34
C GLU A 22 -13.68 -7.05 0.32
N ALA A 23 -13.10 -8.19 0.73
CA ALA A 23 -13.83 -9.25 1.41
C ALA A 23 -14.41 -8.83 2.77
N ILE A 24 -13.76 -7.85 3.42
CA ILE A 24 -14.23 -7.23 4.66
C ILE A 24 -14.08 -5.73 4.47
N PRO A 25 -15.15 -4.90 4.56
CA PRO A 25 -15.14 -3.48 4.21
C PRO A 25 -14.28 -2.64 5.17
N GLN A 26 -12.97 -2.83 5.11
CA GLN A 26 -11.96 -2.32 6.01
C GLN A 26 -10.66 -2.07 5.23
N GLN A 27 -10.10 -0.88 5.45
CA GLN A 27 -8.79 -0.53 4.98
C GLN A 27 -7.81 -0.47 6.15
N ILE A 28 -6.67 -1.15 5.99
CA ILE A 28 -5.54 -1.05 6.91
C ILE A 28 -4.61 0.04 6.42
N ASN A 29 -4.41 1.07 7.24
CA ASN A 29 -3.54 2.20 6.96
C ASN A 29 -2.24 2.09 7.75
N PHE A 30 -1.12 2.00 7.03
CA PHE A 30 0.23 2.05 7.57
C PHE A 30 0.69 3.50 7.65
N LEU A 31 0.88 4.00 8.87
CA LEU A 31 1.38 5.35 9.13
C LEU A 31 2.89 5.31 9.39
N VAL A 32 3.62 6.11 8.63
CA VAL A 32 5.09 6.15 8.67
C VAL A 32 5.52 7.55 9.06
N ASP A 33 6.15 7.67 10.21
CA ASP A 33 6.67 8.94 10.68
C ASP A 33 7.87 9.43 9.85
N GLU A 34 8.03 10.76 9.71
CA GLU A 34 9.21 11.34 9.05
C GLU A 34 10.54 10.95 9.71
N GLY A 35 10.56 10.60 11.00
CA GLY A 35 11.78 10.14 11.68
C GLY A 35 12.22 8.72 11.32
N VAL A 36 11.32 7.91 10.74
CA VAL A 36 11.60 6.50 10.39
C VAL A 36 11.46 6.21 8.90
N THR A 37 11.03 7.20 8.11
CA THR A 37 10.87 7.04 6.67
C THR A 37 12.22 6.72 6.00
N SER A 38 12.31 5.55 5.38
CA SER A 38 13.48 5.16 4.57
C SER A 38 13.30 5.45 3.07
N GLY A 39 12.18 6.06 2.69
CA GLY A 39 11.82 6.37 1.30
C GLY A 39 10.44 5.85 0.91
N LYS A 40 10.01 6.15 -0.33
CA LYS A 40 8.75 5.69 -0.93
C LYS A 40 9.04 4.75 -2.09
N GLY A 41 9.54 3.56 -1.79
CA GLY A 41 9.97 2.57 -2.79
C GLY A 41 9.22 1.24 -2.67
N SER A 42 9.47 0.35 -3.62
CA SER A 42 8.89 -1.00 -3.66
C SER A 42 9.21 -1.83 -2.41
N SER A 43 10.38 -1.66 -1.78
CA SER A 43 10.71 -2.40 -0.54
C SER A 43 9.74 -2.08 0.59
N SER A 44 9.32 -0.83 0.72
CA SER A 44 8.31 -0.43 1.71
C SER A 44 6.95 -1.07 1.40
N VAL A 45 6.54 -1.05 0.14
CA VAL A 45 5.30 -1.71 -0.33
C VAL A 45 5.32 -3.19 0.01
N ILE A 46 6.42 -3.89 -0.28
CA ILE A 46 6.60 -5.31 0.04
C ILE A 46 6.45 -5.54 1.54
N SER A 47 7.08 -4.71 2.37
CA SER A 47 6.95 -4.83 3.83
C SER A 47 5.51 -4.66 4.31
N TYR A 48 4.77 -3.68 3.78
CA TYR A 48 3.36 -3.46 4.14
C TYR A 48 2.48 -4.62 3.69
N LEU A 49 2.64 -5.09 2.46
CA LEU A 49 1.87 -6.21 1.93
C LEU A 49 2.18 -7.51 2.65
N HIS A 50 3.43 -7.75 3.01
CA HIS A 50 3.82 -8.93 3.78
C HIS A 50 3.19 -8.93 5.17
N PHE A 51 3.35 -7.82 5.89
CA PHE A 51 2.72 -7.65 7.20
C PHE A 51 1.21 -7.80 7.10
N PHE A 52 0.59 -7.21 6.08
CA PHE A 52 -0.85 -7.32 5.86
C PHE A 52 -1.29 -8.77 5.68
N SER A 53 -0.66 -9.52 4.77
CA SER A 53 -1.02 -10.91 4.52
C SER A 53 -0.83 -11.80 5.76
N GLU A 54 0.19 -11.55 6.59
CA GLU A 54 0.43 -12.36 7.80
C GLU A 54 -0.56 -12.06 8.94
N HIS A 55 -0.99 -10.81 9.10
CA HIS A 55 -1.76 -10.38 10.28
C HIS A 55 -3.25 -10.17 9.99
N PHE A 56 -3.60 -9.87 8.74
CA PHE A 56 -4.96 -9.55 8.31
C PHE A 56 -5.43 -10.43 7.15
N GLY A 57 -4.60 -11.35 6.65
CA GLY A 57 -5.01 -12.36 5.66
C GLY A 57 -6.01 -13.35 6.24
N PHE A 58 -6.82 -13.95 5.36
CA PHE A 58 -7.87 -14.92 5.73
C PHE A 58 -7.52 -16.35 5.31
N GLY A 59 -6.26 -16.60 4.94
CA GLY A 59 -5.83 -17.88 4.38
C GLY A 59 -6.26 -18.04 2.91
N GLU A 60 -6.40 -16.92 2.21
CA GLU A 60 -6.70 -16.88 0.79
C GLU A 60 -5.64 -17.64 -0.01
N GLN A 61 -6.06 -18.47 -0.96
CA GLN A 61 -5.12 -19.18 -1.86
C GLN A 61 -4.88 -18.42 -3.16
N HIS A 62 -5.88 -17.67 -3.59
CA HIS A 62 -5.84 -16.80 -4.76
C HIS A 62 -5.94 -15.36 -4.30
N VAL A 63 -5.00 -14.51 -4.74
CA VAL A 63 -4.98 -13.09 -4.37
C VAL A 63 -5.14 -12.24 -5.62
N GLU A 64 -6.12 -11.35 -5.62
CA GLU A 64 -6.27 -10.31 -6.63
C GLU A 64 -5.79 -8.97 -6.06
N LEU A 65 -4.72 -8.42 -6.63
CA LEU A 65 -4.13 -7.16 -6.21
C LEU A 65 -4.42 -6.08 -7.26
N HIS A 66 -5.21 -5.08 -6.86
CA HIS A 66 -5.42 -3.86 -7.64
C HIS A 66 -4.52 -2.75 -7.12
N CYS A 67 -3.61 -2.26 -7.95
CA CYS A 67 -2.61 -1.27 -7.57
C CYS A 67 -2.63 -0.02 -8.45
N ASP A 68 -2.15 1.09 -7.90
CA ASP A 68 -1.81 2.26 -8.70
C ASP A 68 -0.67 1.96 -9.69
N ASN A 69 -0.62 2.71 -10.78
CA ASN A 69 0.36 2.50 -11.84
C ASN A 69 1.67 3.27 -11.55
N CYS A 70 2.20 3.14 -10.33
CA CYS A 70 3.42 3.82 -9.89
C CYS A 70 4.66 2.91 -10.08
N ALA A 71 5.50 3.23 -11.07
CA ALA A 71 6.70 2.45 -11.39
C ALA A 71 7.75 2.38 -10.27
N GLY A 72 7.81 3.42 -9.42
CA GLY A 72 8.74 3.47 -8.29
C GLY A 72 8.31 2.61 -7.10
N GLN A 73 7.06 2.13 -7.08
CA GLN A 73 6.45 1.50 -5.91
C GLN A 73 5.80 0.17 -6.29
N ASN A 74 4.58 0.22 -6.82
CA ASN A 74 3.78 -0.96 -7.09
C ASN A 74 4.15 -1.65 -8.41
N LYS A 75 4.39 -0.88 -9.47
CA LYS A 75 4.80 -1.43 -10.76
C LYS A 75 6.33 -1.59 -10.83
N ASN A 76 6.86 -2.47 -9.99
CA ASN A 76 8.30 -2.65 -9.81
C ASN A 76 8.74 -4.12 -9.85
N GLN A 77 9.94 -4.38 -10.37
CA GLN A 77 10.53 -5.72 -10.47
C GLN A 77 10.68 -6.42 -9.12
N TYR A 78 10.97 -5.68 -8.04
CA TYR A 78 11.11 -6.27 -6.71
C TYR A 78 9.77 -6.74 -6.16
N LEU A 79 8.68 -6.00 -6.45
CA LEU A 79 7.35 -6.46 -6.06
C LEU A 79 6.97 -7.73 -6.81
N LEU A 80 7.24 -7.80 -8.12
CA LEU A 80 7.01 -9.02 -8.91
C LEU A 80 7.80 -10.21 -8.36
N GLN A 81 9.08 -10.03 -8.04
CA GLN A 81 9.91 -11.08 -7.43
C GLN A 81 9.36 -11.54 -6.08
N TYR A 82 8.87 -10.61 -5.26
CA TYR A 82 8.24 -10.92 -3.98
C TYR A 82 6.95 -11.74 -4.15
N LEU A 83 6.07 -11.36 -5.07
CA LEU A 83 4.82 -12.09 -5.32
C LEU A 83 5.10 -13.49 -5.87
N ALA A 84 6.08 -13.63 -6.77
CA ALA A 84 6.55 -14.93 -7.25
C ALA A 84 7.15 -15.77 -6.12
N TRP A 85 7.91 -15.18 -5.21
CA TRP A 85 8.43 -15.89 -4.03
C TRP A 85 7.30 -16.39 -3.12
N ARG A 86 6.23 -15.61 -2.93
CA ARG A 86 5.06 -16.05 -2.15
C ARG A 86 4.37 -17.27 -2.75
N THR A 87 4.24 -17.32 -4.08
CA THR A 87 3.65 -18.49 -4.74
C THR A 87 4.58 -19.70 -4.67
N MET A 88 5.88 -19.52 -4.93
CA MET A 88 6.87 -20.59 -4.86
C MET A 88 7.01 -21.20 -3.45
N THR A 89 6.75 -20.43 -2.40
CA THR A 89 6.80 -20.89 -1.01
C THR A 89 5.48 -21.45 -0.50
N GLY A 90 4.43 -21.44 -1.33
CA GLY A 90 3.10 -21.96 -0.97
C GLY A 90 2.32 -21.07 -0.01
N LEU A 91 2.74 -19.82 0.20
CA LEU A 91 1.95 -18.84 0.96
C LEU A 91 0.67 -18.46 0.21
N HIS A 92 0.74 -18.48 -1.13
CA HIS A 92 -0.39 -18.34 -2.03
C HIS A 92 -0.24 -19.38 -3.16
N THR A 93 -1.33 -19.82 -3.75
CA THR A 93 -1.29 -20.69 -4.94
C THR A 93 -1.14 -19.85 -6.21
N ASP A 94 -1.83 -18.71 -6.26
CA ASP A 94 -1.81 -17.82 -7.41
C ASP A 94 -2.01 -16.35 -6.96
N VAL A 95 -1.44 -15.43 -7.72
CA VAL A 95 -1.52 -13.99 -7.48
C VAL A 95 -1.71 -13.25 -8.79
N ASP A 96 -2.86 -12.62 -8.94
CA ASP A 96 -3.17 -11.72 -10.02
C ASP A 96 -2.81 -10.27 -9.64
N LEU A 97 -2.02 -9.62 -10.49
CA LEU A 97 -1.59 -8.23 -10.29
C LEU A 97 -2.15 -7.33 -11.39
N HIS A 98 -3.09 -6.47 -11.01
CA HIS A 98 -3.76 -5.51 -11.88
C HIS A 98 -3.29 -4.09 -11.62
N PHE A 99 -3.09 -3.33 -12.69
CA PHE A 99 -2.71 -1.92 -12.63
C PHE A 99 -3.79 -1.04 -13.26
N MET A 100 -4.02 0.12 -12.65
CA MET A 100 -4.89 1.14 -13.23
C MET A 100 -4.36 1.64 -14.58
N LEU A 101 -5.28 1.96 -15.49
CA LEU A 101 -4.96 2.62 -16.76
C LEU A 101 -4.34 4.00 -16.51
N LEU A 102 -3.45 4.42 -17.39
CA LEU A 102 -2.86 5.76 -17.35
C LEU A 102 -3.96 6.82 -17.51
N GLY A 103 -3.96 7.85 -16.65
CA GLY A 103 -4.94 8.94 -16.68
C GLY A 103 -6.19 8.70 -15.83
N HIS A 104 -6.31 7.56 -15.15
CA HIS A 104 -7.37 7.36 -14.16
C HIS A 104 -7.16 8.32 -12.98
N THR A 105 -8.25 8.95 -12.51
CA THR A 105 -8.18 10.04 -11.52
C THR A 105 -8.73 9.66 -10.14
N LYS A 106 -9.42 8.52 -10.02
CA LYS A 106 -10.00 8.04 -8.77
C LYS A 106 -9.92 6.52 -8.63
N PHE A 107 -9.52 6.05 -7.45
CA PHE A 107 -9.56 4.65 -7.06
C PHE A 107 -10.44 4.50 -5.82
N SER A 108 -11.21 3.41 -5.69
CA SER A 108 -12.14 3.22 -4.56
C SER A 108 -11.44 3.27 -3.20
N PRO A 109 -10.27 2.63 -3.01
CA PRO A 109 -9.45 2.78 -1.79
C PRO A 109 -9.03 4.21 -1.46
N ASP A 110 -8.97 5.13 -2.44
CA ASP A 110 -8.57 6.52 -2.16
C ASP A 110 -9.55 7.22 -1.22
N TRP A 111 -10.81 6.80 -1.22
CA TRP A 111 -11.84 7.32 -0.32
C TRP A 111 -11.46 7.16 1.16
N CYS A 112 -10.75 6.09 1.50
CA CYS A 112 -10.40 5.74 2.87
C CYS A 112 -9.21 6.52 3.45
N PHE A 113 -8.57 7.40 2.65
CA PHE A 113 -7.52 8.30 3.15
C PHE A 113 -8.05 9.61 3.72
N GLY A 114 -9.35 9.92 3.56
CA GLY A 114 -9.95 11.15 4.09
C GLY A 114 -9.34 12.43 3.50
N LEU A 115 -8.79 12.33 2.28
CA LEU A 115 -8.21 13.44 1.51
C LEU A 115 -9.25 14.17 0.67
#